data_AF-A0A962YHI9-F1
#
_entry.id   AF-A0A962YHI9-F1
#
_cell.length_a   1.000
_cell.length_b   1.000
_cell.length_c   1.000
_cell.angle_alpha   90.00
_cell.angle_beta   90.00
_cell.angle_gamma   90.00
#
_symmetry.space_group_name_H-M   'P 1'
#
loop_
_entity.id
_entity.type
_entity.pdbx_description
1 polymer ?
#
loop_
_entity_poly.entity_id
_entity_poly.type
_entity_poly.pdbx_seq_one_letter_code
_entity_poly.pdbx_strand_id
1 'polypeptide(L)'
;VQQGLRARLETGNLLTGQLFIAMDMQSDAPAAELKLGEGYPEVPTVDSKLGQITNRATAIMQKIEQLPFDQLLETARTLLADVSGWVQASDTQKIPGSVNKTLADIQQLSNSLDKQINQTAARLQGTLSSGNELLSSVGPDSALQYELTRTLRELTRVAQQLRDLVQQLEENPSSVLFGR
;
A
#
# COMPACT_ATOMS: atom_id res chain seq x y z
N VAL A 1 -6.19 8.22 36.62
CA VAL A 1 -6.79 7.00 36.04
C VAL A 1 -5.72 5.90 35.92
N GLN A 2 -5.07 5.57 37.04
CA GLN A 2 -3.82 4.77 37.05
C GLN A 2 -3.99 3.29 36.67
N GLN A 3 -5.22 2.77 36.69
CA GLN A 3 -5.49 1.38 36.34
C GLN A 3 -5.94 1.18 34.89
N GLY A 4 -5.89 2.22 34.04
CA GLY A 4 -6.11 2.08 32.59
C GLY A 4 -7.55 2.27 32.10
N LEU A 5 -8.47 2.80 32.91
CA LEU A 5 -9.85 3.08 32.46
C LEU A 5 -9.86 4.04 31.27
N ARG A 6 -10.50 3.63 30.17
CA ARG A 6 -10.70 4.45 28.97
C ARG A 6 -12.15 4.44 28.55
N ALA A 7 -12.62 5.58 28.09
CA ALA A 7 -13.89 5.68 27.36
C ALA A 7 -13.62 5.53 25.86
N ARG A 8 -14.50 4.82 25.16
CA ARG A 8 -14.48 4.75 23.70
C ARG A 8 -15.89 4.77 23.15
N LEU A 9 -16.04 5.38 21.99
CA LEU A 9 -17.29 5.39 21.26
C LEU A 9 -17.40 4.06 20.49
N GLU A 10 -18.43 3.27 20.75
CA GLU A 10 -18.66 2.01 20.06
C GLU A 10 -19.94 2.09 19.24
N THR A 11 -19.97 1.36 18.13
CA THR A 11 -21.16 1.31 17.27
C THR A 11 -22.09 0.21 17.73
N GLY A 12 -23.29 0.59 18.19
CA GLY A 12 -24.32 -0.36 18.59
C GLY A 12 -25.07 -0.95 17.40
N ASN A 13 -25.30 -0.12 16.37
CA ASN A 13 -25.90 -0.57 15.11
C ASN A 13 -25.33 0.23 13.94
N LEU A 14 -24.65 -0.48 13.03
CA LEU A 14 -24.03 0.11 11.84
C LEU A 14 -25.06 0.65 10.83
N LEU A 15 -26.25 0.03 10.75
CA LEU A 15 -27.30 0.41 9.80
C LEU A 15 -27.99 1.72 10.19
N THR A 16 -28.20 1.94 11.48
CA THR A 16 -28.85 3.15 12.00
C THR A 16 -27.86 4.20 12.47
N GLY A 17 -26.57 3.87 12.53
CA GLY A 17 -25.53 4.75 13.05
C GLY A 17 -25.61 4.96 14.56
N GLN A 18 -26.25 4.05 15.30
CA GLN A 18 -26.38 4.19 16.75
C GLN A 18 -25.03 3.99 17.44
N LEU A 19 -24.69 4.91 18.35
CA LEU A 19 -23.43 4.93 19.09
C LEU A 19 -23.69 4.80 20.59
N PHE A 20 -22.77 4.16 21.30
CA PHE A 20 -22.77 4.13 22.77
C PHE A 20 -21.35 4.35 23.30
N ILE A 21 -21.25 4.76 24.57
CA ILE A 21 -19.97 4.94 25.24
C ILE A 21 -19.65 3.65 26.00
N ALA A 22 -18.61 2.95 25.57
CA ALA A 22 -18.05 1.84 26.33
C ALA A 22 -16.95 2.36 27.25
N MET A 23 -16.93 1.86 28.47
CA MET A 23 -15.87 2.14 29.44
C MET A 23 -15.22 0.82 29.84
N ASP A 24 -13.94 0.65 29.53
CA ASP A 24 -13.18 -0.56 29.85
C ASP A 24 -11.76 -0.23 30.35
N MET A 25 -11.12 -1.23 30.95
CA MET A 25 -9.76 -1.13 31.45
C MET A 25 -8.80 -1.61 30.36
N GLN A 26 -8.05 -0.70 29.77
CA GLN A 26 -7.06 -0.97 28.74
C GLN A 26 -5.68 -1.07 29.37
N SER A 27 -5.10 -2.27 29.39
CA SER A 27 -3.77 -2.53 29.97
C SER A 27 -2.61 -2.02 29.10
N ASP A 28 -2.86 -1.80 27.81
CA ASP A 28 -1.91 -1.36 26.79
C ASP A 28 -2.09 0.12 26.40
N ALA A 29 -3.10 0.81 26.93
CA ALA A 29 -3.33 2.21 26.62
C ALA A 29 -2.22 3.11 27.21
N PRO A 30 -1.76 4.14 26.46
CA PRO A 30 -0.79 5.11 26.97
C PRO A 30 -1.26 5.75 28.27
N ALA A 31 -0.34 6.03 29.19
CA ALA A 31 -0.67 6.67 30.45
C ALA A 31 -1.43 7.98 30.21
N ALA A 32 -2.61 8.10 30.81
CA ALA A 32 -3.46 9.28 30.69
C ALA A 32 -3.99 9.67 32.07
N GLU A 33 -3.97 10.98 32.32
CA GLU A 33 -4.41 11.57 33.57
C GLU A 33 -5.87 12.02 33.46
N LEU A 34 -6.58 11.97 34.58
CA LEU A 34 -7.91 12.57 34.66
C LEU A 34 -7.68 14.08 34.70
N LYS A 35 -8.11 14.78 33.67
CA LYS A 35 -8.04 16.24 33.65
C LYS A 35 -9.35 16.81 34.16
N LEU A 36 -9.28 18.00 34.75
CA LEU A 36 -10.45 18.78 35.08
C LEU A 36 -10.62 19.82 33.98
N GLY A 37 -11.52 19.54 33.03
CA GLY A 37 -11.93 20.47 31.98
C GLY A 37 -13.14 21.26 32.46
N GLU A 38 -13.05 22.59 32.48
CA GLU A 38 -14.14 23.49 32.91
C GLU A 38 -14.82 23.09 34.24
N GLY A 39 -14.06 22.51 35.18
CA GLY A 39 -14.55 22.08 36.49
C GLY A 39 -15.19 20.69 36.52
N TYR A 40 -15.23 19.96 35.41
CA TYR A 40 -15.74 18.58 35.31
C TYR A 40 -14.61 17.58 35.04
N PRO A 41 -14.69 16.35 35.58
CA PRO A 41 -13.71 15.30 35.31
C PRO A 41 -13.82 14.82 33.85
N GLU A 42 -12.75 14.97 33.08
CA GLU A 42 -12.63 14.43 31.72
C GLU A 42 -12.08 13.01 31.78
N VAL A 43 -12.88 12.05 31.32
CA VAL A 43 -12.46 10.65 31.21
C VAL A 43 -11.56 10.50 29.99
N PRO A 44 -10.33 9.95 30.12
CA PRO A 44 -9.46 9.73 28.98
C PRO A 44 -10.08 8.78 27.95
N THR A 45 -9.96 9.12 26.68
CA THR A 45 -10.54 8.35 25.58
C THR A 45 -9.51 7.57 24.78
N VAL A 46 -9.96 6.55 24.07
CA VAL A 46 -9.22 5.89 22.98
C VAL A 46 -10.05 5.86 21.71
N ASP A 47 -9.40 5.70 20.56
CA ASP A 47 -10.06 5.64 19.27
C ASP A 47 -11.04 4.45 19.19
N SER A 48 -12.22 4.71 18.63
CA SER A 48 -13.17 3.66 18.30
C SER A 48 -12.60 2.70 17.25
N LYS A 49 -13.03 1.44 17.28
CA LYS A 49 -12.64 0.46 16.25
C LYS A 49 -12.97 0.93 14.83
N LEU A 50 -14.15 1.53 14.64
CA LEU A 50 -14.56 2.09 13.36
C LEU A 50 -13.66 3.27 12.95
N GLY A 51 -13.35 4.17 13.89
CA GLY A 51 -12.43 5.28 13.66
C GLY A 51 -11.03 4.82 13.25
N GLN A 52 -10.52 3.74 13.87
CA GLN A 52 -9.24 3.14 13.47
C GLN A 52 -9.27 2.62 12.03
N ILE A 53 -10.37 2.02 11.58
CA ILE A 53 -10.51 1.58 10.18
C ILE A 53 -10.56 2.77 9.24
N THR A 54 -11.37 3.80 9.54
CA THR A 54 -11.44 5.03 8.73
C THR A 54 -10.06 5.66 8.60
N ASN A 55 -9.32 5.79 9.70
CA ASN A 55 -7.96 6.33 9.70
C ASN A 55 -7.01 5.50 8.83
N ARG A 56 -7.08 4.16 8.90
CA ARG A 56 -6.28 3.27 8.05
C ARG A 56 -6.67 3.37 6.58
N ALA A 57 -7.95 3.46 6.26
CA ALA A 57 -8.45 3.65 4.91
C ALA A 57 -7.96 4.98 4.32
N THR A 58 -8.04 6.07 5.09
CA THR A 58 -7.47 7.37 4.71
C THR A 58 -5.96 7.28 4.49
N ALA A 59 -5.23 6.57 5.35
CA ALA A 59 -3.78 6.39 5.19
C ALA A 59 -3.42 5.59 3.93
N ILE A 60 -4.24 4.61 3.54
CA ILE A 60 -4.08 3.89 2.27
C ILE A 60 -4.35 4.83 1.10
N MET A 61 -5.43 5.61 1.15
CA MET A 61 -5.78 6.58 0.10
C MET A 61 -4.65 7.59 -0.13
N GLN A 62 -4.14 8.21 0.94
CA GLN A 62 -3.00 9.13 0.88
C GLN A 62 -1.75 8.46 0.29
N LYS A 63 -1.55 7.17 0.52
CA LYS A 63 -0.40 6.44 -0.03
C LYS A 63 -0.57 6.12 -1.50
N ILE A 64 -1.78 5.80 -1.94
CA ILE A 64 -2.12 5.65 -3.35
C ILE A 64 -1.92 6.97 -4.09
N GLU A 65 -2.36 8.09 -3.50
CA GLU A 65 -2.14 9.45 -4.05
C GLU A 65 -0.65 9.81 -4.13
N GLN A 66 0.18 9.30 -3.22
CA GLN A 66 1.63 9.50 -3.23
C GLN A 66 2.39 8.57 -4.18
N LEU A 67 1.71 7.62 -4.84
CA LEU A 67 2.36 6.79 -5.86
C LEU A 67 2.73 7.71 -7.03
N PRO A 68 4.01 7.77 -7.45
CA PRO A 68 4.46 8.68 -8.49
C PRO A 68 4.10 8.12 -9.88
N PHE A 69 2.81 7.96 -10.18
CA PHE A 69 2.32 7.42 -11.45
C PHE A 69 2.88 8.18 -12.65
N ASP A 70 3.08 9.49 -12.52
CA ASP A 70 3.71 10.30 -13.55
C ASP A 70 5.15 9.89 -13.83
N GLN A 71 5.93 9.57 -12.78
CA GLN A 71 7.30 9.08 -12.95
C GLN A 71 7.31 7.68 -13.56
N LEU A 72 6.40 6.80 -13.13
CA LEU A 72 6.24 5.46 -13.71
C LEU A 72 5.93 5.56 -15.22
N LEU A 73 5.03 6.47 -15.61
CA LEU A 73 4.63 6.70 -16.99
C LEU A 73 5.75 7.33 -17.83
N GLU A 74 6.49 8.28 -17.26
CA GLU A 74 7.62 8.93 -17.92
C GLU A 74 8.79 7.97 -18.12
N THR A 75 9.11 7.15 -17.13
CA THR A 75 10.06 6.04 -17.27
C THR A 75 9.58 5.11 -18.38
N ALA A 76 8.33 4.63 -18.34
CA ALA A 76 7.81 3.74 -19.38
C ALA A 76 7.89 4.34 -20.80
N ARG A 77 7.56 5.62 -20.97
CA ARG A 77 7.70 6.34 -22.25
C ARG A 77 9.15 6.42 -22.71
N THR A 78 10.07 6.76 -21.79
CA THR A 78 11.50 6.83 -22.09
C THR A 78 12.03 5.48 -22.54
N LEU A 79 11.67 4.40 -21.84
CA LEU A 79 12.03 3.03 -22.23
C LEU A 79 11.51 2.67 -23.62
N LEU A 80 10.25 2.99 -23.92
CA LEU A 80 9.66 2.74 -25.24
C LEU A 80 10.36 3.56 -26.34
N ALA A 81 10.71 4.80 -26.05
CA ALA A 81 11.46 5.66 -26.98
C ALA A 81 12.87 5.09 -27.24
N ASP A 82 13.59 4.69 -26.20
CA ASP A 82 14.92 4.08 -26.30
C ASP A 82 14.90 2.80 -27.14
N VAL A 83 13.96 1.89 -26.85
CA VAL A 83 13.78 0.63 -27.60
C VAL A 83 13.43 0.91 -29.07
N SER A 84 12.51 1.85 -29.33
CA SER A 84 12.13 2.21 -30.71
C SER A 84 13.31 2.78 -31.50
N GLY A 85 14.18 3.55 -30.84
CA GLY A 85 15.40 4.07 -31.42
C GLY A 85 16.41 2.96 -31.77
N TRP A 86 16.53 1.92 -30.95
CA TRP A 86 17.42 0.79 -31.23
C TRP A 86 16.96 -0.07 -32.41
N VAL A 87 15.65 -0.32 -32.52
CA VAL A 87 15.06 -1.08 -33.63
C VAL A 87 15.29 -0.38 -34.97
N GLN A 88 15.22 0.97 -34.98
CA GLN A 88 15.47 1.78 -36.18
C GLN A 88 16.97 1.98 -36.49
N ALA A 89 17.86 1.85 -35.50
CA ALA A 89 19.29 2.10 -35.63
C ALA A 89 20.09 0.91 -36.17
N SER A 90 19.50 0.07 -37.04
CA SER A 90 20.00 -1.24 -37.52
C SER A 90 21.41 -1.24 -38.16
N ASP A 91 22.11 -0.11 -38.24
CA ASP A 91 23.36 0.06 -38.99
C ASP A 91 24.54 0.65 -38.17
N THR A 92 24.42 0.85 -36.85
CA THR A 92 25.49 1.54 -36.10
C THR A 92 25.92 0.83 -34.82
N GLN A 93 27.21 0.42 -34.79
CA GLN A 93 28.04 -0.07 -33.67
C GLN A 93 28.12 0.86 -32.44
N LYS A 94 27.20 1.81 -32.30
CA LYS A 94 27.12 2.75 -31.19
C LYS A 94 25.79 2.53 -30.51
N ILE A 95 25.81 1.61 -29.55
CA ILE A 95 24.86 1.57 -28.45
C ILE A 95 25.61 2.11 -27.21
N PRO A 96 25.87 3.44 -27.04
CA PRO A 96 26.65 3.91 -25.91
C PRO A 96 25.74 4.61 -24.90
N GLY A 97 25.72 4.09 -23.67
CA GLY A 97 25.25 4.80 -22.48
C GLY A 97 23.73 4.78 -22.23
N SER A 98 22.89 4.82 -23.28
CA SER A 98 21.43 4.79 -23.12
C SER A 98 20.93 3.47 -22.53
N VAL A 99 21.40 2.31 -23.02
CA VAL A 99 21.04 0.98 -22.45
C VAL A 99 21.30 0.89 -20.95
N ASN A 100 22.48 1.32 -20.49
CA ASN A 100 22.81 1.24 -19.07
C ASN A 100 21.92 2.16 -18.23
N LYS A 101 21.52 3.31 -18.78
CA LYS A 101 20.57 4.22 -18.14
C LYS A 101 19.16 3.64 -18.11
N THR A 102 18.68 3.10 -19.24
CA THR A 102 17.42 2.37 -19.37
C THR A 102 17.34 1.23 -18.35
N LEU A 103 18.39 0.41 -18.23
CA LEU A 103 18.47 -0.68 -17.25
C LEU A 103 18.42 -0.16 -15.80
N ALA A 104 19.17 0.90 -15.49
CA ALA A 104 19.14 1.53 -14.17
C ALA A 104 17.75 2.10 -13.83
N ASP A 105 17.08 2.72 -14.80
CA ASP A 105 15.74 3.28 -14.63
C ASP A 105 14.69 2.17 -14.42
N ILE A 106 14.77 1.04 -15.14
CA ILE A 106 13.88 -0.11 -14.89
C ILE A 106 14.17 -0.73 -13.52
N GLN A 107 15.44 -0.83 -13.11
CA GLN A 107 15.81 -1.39 -11.82
C GLN A 107 15.26 -0.51 -10.67
N GLN A 108 15.37 0.81 -10.79
CA GLN A 108 14.81 1.76 -9.82
C GLN A 108 13.27 1.69 -9.78
N LEU A 109 12.64 1.58 -10.95
CA LEU A 109 11.20 1.39 -11.10
C LEU A 109 10.73 0.10 -10.41
N SER A 110 11.39 -1.03 -10.68
CA SER A 110 11.10 -2.33 -10.05
C SER A 110 11.23 -2.25 -8.53
N ASN A 111 12.32 -1.68 -8.02
CA ASN A 111 12.54 -1.53 -6.58
C ASN A 111 11.47 -0.64 -5.91
N SER A 112 11.05 0.42 -6.60
CA SER A 112 10.02 1.33 -6.11
C SER A 112 8.64 0.66 -6.07
N LEU A 113 8.29 -0.08 -7.13
CA LEU A 113 7.06 -0.85 -7.21
C LEU A 113 7.01 -1.93 -6.13
N ASP A 114 8.07 -2.70 -5.94
CA ASP A 114 8.15 -3.73 -4.89
C ASP A 114 7.91 -3.16 -3.50
N LYS A 115 8.57 -2.05 -3.17
CA LYS A 115 8.40 -1.39 -1.87
C LYS A 115 6.98 -0.89 -1.67
N GLN A 116 6.38 -0.27 -2.70
CA GLN A 116 5.03 0.26 -2.64
C GLN A 116 3.97 -0.85 -2.55
N ILE A 117 4.13 -1.93 -3.32
CA ILE A 117 3.25 -3.10 -3.28
C ILE A 117 3.29 -3.74 -1.90
N ASN A 118 4.48 -4.02 -1.35
CA ASN A 118 4.62 -4.64 -0.04
C ASN A 118 4.01 -3.78 1.09
N GLN A 119 4.23 -2.47 1.05
CA GLN A 119 3.62 -1.55 2.02
C GLN A 119 2.10 -1.49 1.90
N THR A 120 1.58 -1.50 0.67
CA THR A 120 0.13 -1.46 0.42
C THR A 120 -0.52 -2.76 0.86
N ALA A 121 0.09 -3.90 0.55
CA ALA A 121 -0.36 -5.22 0.99
C ALA A 121 -0.41 -5.33 2.52
N ALA A 122 0.65 -4.91 3.23
CA ALA A 122 0.68 -4.94 4.69
C ALA A 122 -0.41 -4.07 5.33
N ARG A 123 -0.68 -2.88 4.78
CA ARG A 123 -1.75 -1.99 5.27
C ARG A 123 -3.14 -2.53 4.98
N LEU A 124 -3.35 -3.09 3.80
CA LEU A 124 -4.61 -3.73 3.43
C LEU A 124 -4.88 -4.93 4.33
N GLN A 125 -3.87 -5.76 4.60
CA GLN A 125 -3.99 -6.86 5.56
C GLN A 125 -4.40 -6.34 6.94
N GLY A 126 -3.74 -5.31 7.47
CA GLY A 126 -4.13 -4.71 8.76
C GLY A 126 -5.54 -4.11 8.76
N THR A 127 -5.98 -3.52 7.65
CA THR A 127 -7.34 -2.98 7.51
C THR A 127 -8.38 -4.10 7.45
N LEU A 128 -8.10 -5.17 6.69
CA LEU A 128 -8.94 -6.35 6.60
C LEU A 128 -9.05 -7.08 7.94
N SER A 129 -7.95 -7.24 8.69
CA SER A 129 -7.98 -7.85 10.02
C SER A 129 -8.88 -7.07 10.99
N SER A 130 -8.74 -5.74 11.06
CA SER A 130 -9.62 -4.92 11.91
C SER A 130 -11.05 -4.83 11.40
N GLY A 131 -11.25 -4.88 10.09
CA GLY A 131 -12.58 -5.02 9.48
C GLY A 131 -13.24 -6.33 9.86
N ASN A 132 -12.51 -7.45 9.83
CA ASN A 132 -13.04 -8.78 10.18
C ASN A 132 -13.42 -8.89 11.65
N GLU A 133 -12.71 -8.19 12.55
CA GLU A 133 -13.11 -8.09 13.96
C GLU A 133 -14.46 -7.40 14.15
N LEU A 134 -14.76 -6.35 13.37
CA LEU A 134 -16.05 -5.65 13.39
C LEU A 134 -17.16 -6.42 12.66
N LEU A 135 -16.80 -7.01 11.52
CA LEU A 135 -17.69 -7.73 10.62
C LEU A 135 -17.82 -9.22 10.98
N SER A 136 -17.25 -9.67 12.09
CA SER A 136 -17.53 -10.99 12.68
C SER A 136 -19.03 -11.20 12.98
N SER A 137 -19.81 -10.12 13.01
CA SER A 137 -21.28 -10.11 13.06
C SER A 137 -21.98 -10.05 11.68
N VAL A 138 -21.24 -9.83 10.60
CA VAL A 138 -21.72 -9.60 9.22
C VAL A 138 -20.87 -10.42 8.23
N GLY A 139 -21.02 -11.75 8.24
CA GLY A 139 -20.69 -12.64 7.11
C GLY A 139 -19.19 -12.83 6.73
N PRO A 140 -18.63 -14.05 6.76
CA PRO A 140 -17.19 -14.30 6.62
C PRO A 140 -16.55 -14.17 5.21
N ASP A 141 -17.27 -13.85 4.13
CA ASP A 141 -16.71 -13.87 2.76
C ASP A 141 -17.14 -12.64 1.92
N SER A 142 -16.46 -11.52 2.10
CA SER A 142 -16.66 -10.34 1.24
C SER A 142 -15.93 -10.50 -0.09
N ALA A 143 -16.66 -10.47 -1.21
CA ALA A 143 -16.11 -10.53 -2.57
C ALA A 143 -15.00 -9.48 -2.83
N LEU A 144 -15.05 -8.34 -2.13
CA LEU A 144 -14.05 -7.28 -2.20
C LEU A 144 -12.68 -7.72 -1.67
N GLN A 145 -12.64 -8.55 -0.62
CA GLN A 145 -11.38 -9.08 -0.08
C GLN A 145 -10.70 -10.02 -1.07
N TYR A 146 -11.48 -10.87 -1.75
CA TYR A 146 -10.98 -11.80 -2.75
C TYR A 146 -10.37 -11.05 -3.94
N GLU A 147 -11.09 -10.06 -4.49
CA GLU A 147 -10.60 -9.29 -5.64
C GLU A 147 -9.35 -8.47 -5.29
N LEU A 148 -9.31 -7.81 -4.13
CA LEU A 148 -8.11 -7.07 -3.70
C LEU A 148 -6.88 -7.99 -3.57
N THR A 149 -7.05 -9.16 -2.95
CA THR A 149 -5.96 -10.12 -2.80
C THR A 149 -5.48 -10.64 -4.14
N ARG A 150 -6.40 -10.86 -5.09
CA ARG A 150 -6.10 -11.28 -6.45
C ARG A 150 -5.31 -10.21 -7.21
N THR A 151 -5.77 -8.96 -7.18
CA THR A 151 -5.11 -7.84 -7.87
C THR A 151 -3.70 -7.61 -7.34
N LEU A 152 -3.49 -7.62 -6.01
CA LEU A 152 -2.16 -7.46 -5.41
C LEU A 152 -1.21 -8.57 -5.87
N ARG A 153 -1.67 -9.82 -5.87
CA ARG A 153 -0.86 -10.96 -6.32
C ARG A 153 -0.48 -10.84 -7.79
N GLU A 154 -1.41 -10.37 -8.63
CA GLU A 154 -1.15 -10.16 -10.05
C GLU A 154 -0.14 -9.03 -10.29
N LEU A 155 -0.24 -7.92 -9.55
CA LEU A 155 0.75 -6.84 -9.59
C LEU A 155 2.14 -7.32 -9.15
N THR A 156 2.24 -8.13 -8.10
CA THR A 156 3.51 -8.74 -7.68
C THR A 156 4.11 -9.62 -8.77
N ARG A 157 3.29 -10.42 -9.47
CA ARG A 157 3.76 -11.26 -10.58
C ARG A 157 4.32 -10.43 -11.73
N VAL A 158 3.63 -9.34 -12.09
CA VAL A 158 4.11 -8.43 -13.14
C VAL A 158 5.44 -7.77 -12.73
N ALA A 159 5.58 -7.32 -11.49
CA ALA A 159 6.83 -6.74 -10.99
C ALA A 159 8.00 -7.75 -11.02
N GLN A 160 7.73 -9.02 -10.70
CA GLN A 160 8.71 -10.11 -10.82
C GLN A 160 9.11 -10.37 -12.27
N GLN A 161 8.14 -10.46 -13.19
CA GLN A 161 8.40 -10.67 -14.62
C GLN A 161 9.25 -9.54 -15.23
N LEU A 162 9.01 -8.29 -14.82
CA LEU A 162 9.83 -7.16 -15.25
C LEU A 162 11.27 -7.27 -14.74
N ARG A 163 11.47 -7.72 -13.50
CA ARG A 163 12.82 -7.97 -12.96
C ARG A 163 13.55 -9.05 -13.74
N ASP A 164 12.88 -10.16 -14.01
CA ASP A 164 13.48 -11.27 -14.75
C ASP A 164 13.90 -10.82 -16.16
N LEU A 165 13.10 -9.97 -16.81
CA LEU A 165 13.43 -9.37 -18.09
C LEU A 165 14.67 -8.45 -18.01
N VAL A 166 14.76 -7.60 -16.99
CA VAL A 166 15.94 -6.74 -16.77
C VAL A 166 17.18 -7.59 -16.57
N GLN A 167 17.07 -8.64 -15.76
CA GLN A 167 18.19 -9.54 -15.50
C GLN A 167 18.63 -10.27 -16.76
N GLN A 168 17.69 -10.72 -17.62
CA GLN A 168 18.02 -11.30 -18.92
C GLN A 168 18.71 -10.30 -19.86
N LEU A 169 18.32 -9.03 -19.83
CA LEU A 169 18.97 -7.97 -20.61
C LEU A 169 20.37 -7.63 -20.08
N GLU A 170 20.60 -7.69 -18.77
CA GLU A 170 21.93 -7.55 -18.16
C GLU A 170 22.85 -8.73 -18.51
N GLU A 171 22.32 -9.96 -18.49
CA GLU A 171 23.09 -11.18 -18.72
C GLU A 171 23.39 -11.44 -20.22
N ASN A 172 22.47 -11.13 -21.13
CA ASN A 172 22.64 -11.33 -22.58
C ASN A 172 21.93 -10.24 -23.41
N PRO A 173 22.51 -9.04 -23.54
CA PRO A 173 21.90 -7.94 -24.28
C PRO A 173 21.75 -8.23 -25.79
N SER A 174 22.63 -9.06 -26.38
CA SER A 174 22.62 -9.31 -27.83
C SER A 174 21.56 -10.30 -28.30
N SER A 175 21.14 -11.28 -27.49
CA SER A 175 20.15 -12.28 -27.93
C SER A 175 18.73 -11.71 -27.94
N VAL A 176 18.42 -10.81 -27.00
CA VAL A 176 17.11 -10.15 -26.89
C VAL A 176 16.96 -9.02 -27.91
N LEU A 177 18.02 -8.25 -28.16
CA LEU A 177 17.99 -7.14 -29.13
C LEU A 177 18.09 -7.57 -30.59
N PHE A 178 18.73 -8.72 -30.87
CA PHE A 178 18.98 -9.18 -32.25
C PHE A 178 18.31 -10.51 -32.60
N GLY A 179 17.53 -11.09 -31.68
CA GLY A 179 16.65 -12.23 -31.96
C GLY A 179 17.37 -13.49 -32.45
N ARG A 180 18.57 -13.78 -31.94
CA ARG A 180 19.32 -15.02 -32.26
C ARG A 180 19.99 -15.60 -31.03
#